data_AF-A0AAU0S2L6-F1
#
_entry.id   AF-A0AAU0S2L6-F1
#
_cell.length_a   1.000
_cell.length_b   1.000
_cell.length_c   1.000
_cell.angle_alpha   90.00
_cell.angle_beta   90.00
_cell.angle_gamma   90.00
#
_symmetry.space_group_name_H-M   'P 1'
#
loop_
_entity.id
_entity.type
_entity.pdbx_description
1 polymer ?
#
loop_
_entity_poly.entity_id
_entity_poly.type
_entity_poly.pdbx_seq_one_letter_code
_entity_poly.pdbx_strand_id
1 'polypeptide(L)'
;MTEHTWTYAELTRAAEQKITLWMKRSAEMGHHSYPAKICRDFAWGAHSLWFELTAGYQQPGDDERLSALQAVPQQDDQQDDHPE
;
A
#
# COMPACT_ATOMS: atom_id res chain seq x y z
N MET A 1 -25.72 3.15 -21.99
CA MET A 1 -24.41 3.20 -21.29
C MET A 1 -23.70 1.89 -21.60
N THR A 2 -22.49 1.94 -22.15
CA THR A 2 -21.67 0.72 -22.27
C THR A 2 -21.13 0.38 -20.89
N GLU A 3 -21.46 -0.81 -20.40
CA GLU A 3 -20.91 -1.33 -19.15
C GLU A 3 -19.43 -1.64 -19.35
N HIS A 4 -18.59 -1.17 -18.44
CA HIS A 4 -17.18 -1.51 -18.43
C HIS A 4 -16.94 -2.56 -17.34
N THR A 5 -16.49 -3.75 -17.76
CA THR A 5 -16.15 -4.85 -16.86
C THR A 5 -14.64 -4.86 -16.63
N TRP A 6 -14.22 -5.00 -15.38
CA TRP A 6 -12.81 -5.11 -15.01
C TRP A 6 -12.47 -6.58 -14.78
N THR A 7 -11.32 -7.00 -15.27
CA THR A 7 -10.77 -8.32 -14.96
C THR A 7 -10.13 -8.32 -13.57
N TYR A 8 -10.03 -9.51 -12.97
CA TYR A 8 -9.30 -9.69 -11.72
C TYR A 8 -7.85 -9.16 -11.80
N ALA A 9 -7.15 -9.42 -12.91
CA ALA A 9 -5.79 -8.96 -13.13
C ALA A 9 -5.70 -7.42 -13.19
N GLU A 10 -6.68 -6.75 -13.81
CA GLU A 10 -6.73 -5.28 -13.85
C GLU A 10 -6.97 -4.68 -12.47
N LEU A 11 -7.89 -5.25 -11.69
CA LEU A 11 -8.15 -4.81 -10.31
C LEU A 11 -6.91 -4.99 -9.43
N THR A 12 -6.26 -6.13 -9.53
CA THR A 12 -5.06 -6.46 -8.74
C THR A 12 -3.90 -5.55 -9.09
N ARG A 13 -3.64 -5.35 -10.39
CA ARG A 13 -2.61 -4.41 -10.85
C ARG A 13 -2.89 -2.97 -10.42
N ALA A 14 -4.15 -2.54 -10.48
CA ALA A 14 -4.53 -1.21 -10.04
C ALA A 14 -4.31 -1.03 -8.53
N ALA A 15 -4.64 -2.04 -7.72
CA ALA A 15 -4.41 -2.03 -6.28
C ALA A 15 -2.92 -1.90 -5.95
N GLU A 16 -2.06 -2.74 -6.55
CA GLU A 16 -0.60 -2.68 -6.37
C GLU A 16 -0.03 -1.31 -6.68
N GLN A 17 -0.44 -0.72 -7.81
CA GLN A 17 0.01 0.62 -8.22
C GLN A 17 -0.41 1.69 -7.21
N LYS A 18 -1.63 1.61 -6.66
CA LYS A 18 -2.13 2.57 -5.68
C LYS A 18 -1.43 2.41 -4.34
N ILE A 19 -1.28 1.18 -3.85
CA ILE A 19 -0.55 0.89 -2.61
C ILE A 19 0.87 1.43 -2.72
N THR A 20 1.60 1.06 -3.78
CA THR A 20 2.99 1.51 -4.01
C THR A 20 3.10 3.04 -4.08
N LEU A 21 2.20 3.71 -4.81
CA LEU A 21 2.19 5.17 -4.93
C LEU A 21 2.04 5.84 -3.56
N TRP A 22 1.10 5.37 -2.74
CA TRP A 22 0.82 5.97 -1.44
C TRP A 22 1.92 5.67 -0.43
N MET A 23 2.49 4.48 -0.44
CA MET A 23 3.63 4.14 0.40
C MET A 23 4.87 4.97 0.05
N LYS A 24 5.13 5.20 -1.25
CA LYS A 24 6.19 6.10 -1.70
C LYS A 24 5.97 7.53 -1.18
N ARG A 25 4.76 8.07 -1.32
CA ARG A 25 4.41 9.40 -0.80
C ARG A 25 4.55 9.48 0.72
N SER A 26 4.20 8.41 1.43
CA SER A 26 4.37 8.34 2.89
C SER A 26 5.86 8.46 3.27
N ALA A 27 6.74 7.79 2.54
CA ALA A 27 8.19 7.87 2.77
C ALA A 27 8.74 9.28 2.47
N GLU A 28 8.30 9.92 1.39
CA GLU A 28 8.72 11.29 1.01
C GLU A 28 8.33 12.36 2.06
N MET A 29 7.27 12.11 2.86
CA MET A 29 6.74 13.05 3.86
C MET A 29 7.34 12.86 5.27
N GLY A 30 8.23 11.89 5.46
CA GLY A 30 8.76 11.51 6.77
C GLY A 30 7.79 10.66 7.60
N HIS A 31 8.24 9.49 8.07
CA HIS A 31 7.38 8.41 8.58
C HIS A 31 6.41 8.81 9.72
N HIS A 32 6.80 9.78 10.54
CA HIS A 32 6.05 10.22 11.71
C HIS A 32 5.13 11.42 11.47
N SER A 33 5.09 11.98 10.26
CA SER A 33 4.22 13.11 9.97
C SER A 33 2.76 12.67 9.81
N TYR A 34 1.83 13.53 10.22
CA TYR A 34 0.39 13.30 10.00
C TYR A 34 0.04 13.06 8.51
N PRO A 35 0.61 13.82 7.55
CA PRO A 35 0.46 13.52 6.12
C PRO A 35 0.97 12.13 5.71
N ALA A 36 2.09 11.66 6.28
CA ALA A 36 2.59 10.32 6.03
C ALA A 36 1.64 9.23 6.53
N LYS A 37 0.97 9.45 7.68
CA LYS A 37 -0.09 8.56 8.18
C LYS A 37 -1.27 8.51 7.21
N ILE A 38 -1.75 9.67 6.73
CA ILE A 38 -2.86 9.72 5.75
C ILE A 38 -2.51 8.92 4.50
N CYS A 39 -1.27 9.01 4.00
CA CYS A 39 -0.85 8.22 2.86
C CYS A 39 -0.90 6.71 3.15
N ARG A 40 -0.47 6.26 4.34
CA ARG A 40 -0.62 4.84 4.74
C ARG A 40 -2.09 4.42 4.83
N ASP A 41 -2.95 5.27 5.38
CA ASP A 41 -4.39 5.00 5.44
C ASP A 41 -4.99 4.84 4.03
N PHE A 42 -4.55 5.62 3.03
CA PHE A 42 -4.95 5.46 1.64
C PHE A 42 -4.42 4.16 1.00
N ALA A 43 -3.18 3.77 1.31
CA ALA A 43 -2.63 2.49 0.86
C ALA A 43 -3.46 1.32 1.42
N TRP A 44 -3.77 1.36 2.72
CA TRP A 44 -4.63 0.41 3.39
C TRP A 44 -6.03 0.34 2.77
N GLY A 45 -6.62 1.49 2.46
CA GLY A 45 -7.92 1.55 1.79
C GLY A 45 -7.92 0.90 0.40
N ALA A 46 -6.84 1.06 -0.38
CA ALA A 46 -6.70 0.41 -1.68
C ALA A 46 -6.61 -1.12 -1.57
N HIS A 47 -5.86 -1.63 -0.59
CA HIS A 47 -5.77 -3.06 -0.31
C HIS A 47 -7.12 -3.62 0.19
N SER A 48 -7.77 -2.93 1.14
CA SER A 48 -9.08 -3.35 1.67
C SER A 48 -10.14 -3.42 0.58
N LEU A 49 -10.19 -2.41 -0.32
CA LEU A 49 -11.15 -2.42 -1.43
C LEU A 49 -10.86 -3.55 -2.42
N TRP A 50 -9.60 -3.80 -2.75
CA TRP A 50 -9.23 -4.94 -3.60
C TRP A 50 -9.64 -6.27 -2.96
N PHE A 51 -9.41 -6.44 -1.65
CA PHE A 51 -9.75 -7.65 -0.93
C PHE A 51 -11.25 -7.95 -1.05
N GLU A 52 -12.09 -6.96 -0.78
CA GLU A 52 -13.55 -7.08 -0.88
C GLU A 52 -14.03 -7.36 -2.32
N LEU A 53 -13.52 -6.61 -3.31
CA LEU A 53 -13.94 -6.76 -4.71
C LEU A 53 -13.51 -8.09 -5.34
N THR A 54 -12.47 -8.71 -4.80
CA THR A 54 -11.91 -9.95 -5.34
C THR A 54 -12.19 -11.18 -4.49
N ALA A 55 -12.99 -11.05 -3.43
CA ALA A 55 -13.33 -12.14 -2.53
C ALA A 55 -13.83 -13.37 -3.32
N GLY A 56 -13.20 -14.53 -3.08
CA GLY A 56 -13.48 -15.79 -3.77
C GLY A 56 -12.77 -15.98 -5.13
N TYR A 57 -12.08 -14.96 -5.64
CA TYR A 57 -11.29 -15.02 -6.89
C TYR A 57 -9.78 -14.81 -6.67
N GLN A 58 -9.36 -14.50 -5.45
CA GLN A 58 -7.97 -14.30 -5.07
C GLN A 58 -7.13 -15.54 -5.33
N GLN A 59 -5.89 -15.37 -5.81
CA GLN A 59 -4.95 -16.47 -5.91
C GLN A 59 -4.19 -16.65 -4.59
N PRO A 60 -3.70 -17.86 -4.30
CA PRO A 60 -2.86 -18.08 -3.13
C PRO A 60 -1.64 -17.14 -3.13
N GLY A 61 -1.41 -16.42 -2.04
CA GLY A 61 -0.28 -15.51 -1.90
C GLY A 61 -0.55 -14.06 -2.27
N ASP A 62 -1.70 -13.73 -2.86
CA ASP A 62 -1.97 -12.35 -3.28
C ASP A 62 -2.16 -11.39 -2.10
N ASP A 63 -2.83 -11.85 -1.04
CA ASP A 63 -3.04 -11.03 0.14
C ASP A 63 -1.71 -10.72 0.84
N GLU A 64 -0.85 -11.73 1.01
CA GLU A 64 0.49 -11.55 1.56
C GLU A 64 1.33 -10.61 0.68
N ARG A 65 1.24 -10.78 -0.64
CA ARG A 65 1.99 -9.97 -1.61
C ARG A 65 1.57 -8.51 -1.58
N LEU A 66 0.26 -8.20 -1.53
CA LEU A 66 -0.23 -6.83 -1.44
C LEU A 66 0.01 -6.21 -0.05
N SER A 67 -0.10 -7.01 1.01
CA SER A 67 0.22 -6.59 2.38
C SER A 67 1.71 -6.25 2.52
N ALA A 68 2.60 -7.01 1.87
CA ALA A 68 4.04 -6.75 1.87
C ALA A 68 4.41 -5.40 1.23
N LEU A 69 3.62 -4.90 0.27
CA LEU A 69 3.84 -3.56 -0.31
C LEU A 69 3.64 -2.42 0.71
N GLN A 70 2.92 -2.69 1.81
CA GLN A 70 2.69 -1.73 2.90
C GLN A 70 3.75 -1.81 4.00
N ALA A 71 4.59 -2.86 3.98
CA ALA A 71 5.72 -2.96 4.88
C ALA A 71 6.81 -1.98 4.42
N VAL A 72 6.90 -0.83 5.09
CA VAL A 72 8.03 0.08 4.92
C VAL A 72 9.29 -0.65 5.39
N PRO A 73 10.38 -0.69 4.61
CA PRO A 73 11.67 -1.06 5.18
C PRO A 73 12.00 -0.01 6.24
N GLN A 74 12.06 -0.42 7.51
CA GLN A 74 12.63 0.42 8.55
C GLN A 74 14.07 0.69 8.11
N GLN A 75 14.34 1.86 7.53
CA GLN A 75 15.68 2.40 7.61
C GLN A 75 15.81 2.79 9.07
N ASP A 76 16.55 1.97 9.80
CA ASP A 76 16.91 2.24 11.18
C ASP A 76 17.38 3.69 11.27
N ASP A 77 16.64 4.51 12.01
CA ASP A 77 17.12 5.79 12.52
C ASP A 77 18.24 5.48 13.54
N GLN A 78 19.40 5.03 13.04
CA GLN A 78 20.67 5.05 13.75
C GLN A 78 21.53 6.15 13.14
N GLN A 79 21.40 7.35 13.69
CA GLN A 79 22.38 8.47 13.70
C GLN A 79 21.72 9.62 14.47
N ASP A 80 22.22 10.18 15.56
CA ASP A 80 23.53 10.07 16.18
C ASP A 80 23.39 10.09 17.71
N ASP A 81 24.03 9.11 18.33
CA ASP A 81 24.60 9.24 19.66
C ASP A 81 25.76 10.24 19.51
N HIS A 82 25.61 11.48 19.99
CA HIS A 82 26.77 12.27 20.36
C HIS A 82 26.60 12.92 21.74
N PRO A 83 27.49 12.59 22.69
CA PRO A 83 27.55 13.20 23.99
C PRO A 83 28.24 14.56 23.89
N GLU A 84 27.77 15.53 24.67
CA GLU A 84 28.55 16.43 25.56
C GLU A 84 27.63 17.48 26.22
#